data_AF-A0A354TMY2-F1
#
_entry.id   AF-A0A354TMY2-F1
#
_cell.length_a   1.000
_cell.length_b   1.000
_cell.length_c   1.000
_cell.angle_alpha   90.00
_cell.angle_beta   90.00
_cell.angle_gamma   90.00
#
_symmetry.space_group_name_H-M   'P 1'
#
loop_
_entity.id
_entity.type
_entity.pdbx_description
1 polymer ?
#
loop_
_entity_poly.entity_id
_entity_poly.type
_entity_poly.pdbx_seq_one_letter_code
_entity_poly.pdbx_strand_id
1 'polypeptide(L)'
;DVGVLAKGFPRESNSHIDVGGVRTNFRMPDILPIGLGGGSLVTENGNRLGPQSVGHRLVKEGLVFGGSTLTATDIAVANGSAD
;
A
#
# COMPACT_ATOMS: atom_id res chain seq x y z
N ASP A 1 -3.27 -3.98 0.57
CA ASP A 1 -3.90 -5.04 -0.24
C ASP A 1 -5.28 -5.37 0.30
N VAL A 2 -6.23 -5.61 -0.60
CA VAL A 2 -7.58 -6.07 -0.24
C VAL A 2 -7.82 -7.43 -0.88
N GLY A 3 -8.18 -8.42 -0.07
CA GLY A 3 -8.57 -9.76 -0.54
C GLY A 3 -10.05 -10.02 -0.34
N VAL A 4 -10.69 -10.71 -1.29
CA VAL A 4 -12.11 -11.04 -1.22
C VAL A 4 -12.34 -12.49 -0.82
N LEU A 5 -13.15 -12.70 0.23
CA LEU A 5 -13.66 -14.01 0.63
C LEU A 5 -15.13 -14.15 0.19
N ALA A 6 -15.50 -15.31 -0.33
CA ALA A 6 -16.88 -15.69 -0.60
C ALA A 6 -17.21 -16.99 0.14
N LYS A 7 -18.21 -16.96 1.01
CA LYS A 7 -18.65 -18.12 1.82
C LYS A 7 -17.52 -18.77 2.65
N GLY A 8 -16.61 -17.98 3.18
CA GLY A 8 -15.51 -18.46 4.02
C GLY A 8 -14.28 -18.98 3.26
N PHE A 9 -14.31 -18.99 1.93
CA PHE A 9 -13.18 -19.37 1.09
C PHE A 9 -12.72 -18.18 0.23
N PRO A 10 -11.44 -18.10 -0.15
CA PRO A 10 -10.99 -17.13 -1.14
C PRO A 10 -11.85 -17.25 -2.40
N ARG A 11 -12.42 -16.14 -2.85
CA ARG A 11 -13.23 -16.15 -4.07
C ARG A 11 -12.31 -16.46 -5.25
N GLU A 12 -12.47 -17.64 -5.86
CA GLU A 12 -11.74 -17.98 -7.07
C GLU A 12 -12.10 -16.97 -8.18
N SER A 13 -11.07 -16.37 -8.79
CA SER A 13 -11.22 -15.63 -10.04
C SER A 13 -11.52 -16.64 -11.16
N ASN A 14 -12.59 -16.40 -11.93
CA ASN A 14 -12.94 -17.20 -13.12
C ASN A 14 -12.14 -16.78 -14.36
N SER A 15 -11.09 -15.96 -14.18
CA SER A 15 -10.35 -15.24 -15.22
C SER A 15 -8.86 -15.26 -14.92
N HIS A 16 -8.05 -15.49 -15.97
CA HIS A 16 -6.59 -15.48 -15.93
C HIS A 16 -6.04 -14.26 -15.18
N ILE A 17 -5.13 -14.48 -14.24
CA ILE A 17 -4.50 -13.40 -13.47
C ILE A 17 -3.07 -13.17 -13.95
N ASP A 18 -2.60 -11.93 -13.79
CA ASP A 18 -1.23 -11.54 -14.09
C ASP A 18 -0.38 -11.60 -12.82
N VAL A 19 0.68 -12.42 -12.83
CA VAL A 19 1.66 -12.53 -11.74
C VAL A 19 3.01 -12.08 -12.30
N GLY A 20 3.47 -10.91 -11.86
CA GLY A 20 4.78 -10.39 -12.26
C GLY A 20 4.92 -10.10 -13.77
N GLY A 21 3.82 -9.78 -14.46
CA GLY A 21 3.78 -9.56 -15.91
C GLY A 21 3.49 -10.82 -16.73
N VAL A 22 3.27 -11.97 -16.07
CA VAL A 22 2.98 -13.26 -16.72
C VAL A 22 1.54 -13.66 -16.46
N ARG A 23 0.79 -13.88 -17.54
CA ARG A 23 -0.56 -14.43 -17.48
C ARG A 23 -0.51 -15.89 -17.04
N THR A 24 -1.08 -16.20 -15.87
CA THR A 24 -1.13 -17.56 -15.33
C THR A 24 -2.57 -18.08 -15.28
N ASN A 25 -2.72 -19.41 -15.33
CA ASN A 25 -4.00 -20.10 -15.15
C ASN A 25 -4.17 -20.65 -13.72
N PHE A 26 -3.47 -20.05 -12.74
CA PHE A 26 -3.61 -20.43 -11.34
C PHE A 26 -4.92 -19.89 -10.76
N ARG A 27 -5.61 -20.73 -9.98
CA ARG A 27 -6.77 -20.29 -9.20
C ARG A 27 -6.26 -19.60 -7.93
N MET A 28 -6.18 -18.27 -7.98
CA MET A 28 -5.73 -17.41 -6.88
C MET A 28 -6.90 -16.56 -6.36
N PRO A 29 -6.83 -16.09 -5.10
CA PRO A 29 -7.78 -15.12 -4.57
C PRO A 29 -7.79 -13.87 -5.43
N ASP A 30 -8.98 -13.30 -5.65
CA ASP A 30 -9.10 -11.97 -6.22
C ASP A 30 -8.54 -10.93 -5.22
N ILE A 31 -7.34 -10.40 -5.53
CA ILE A 31 -6.65 -9.38 -4.75
C ILE A 31 -6.68 -8.08 -5.55
N LEU A 32 -7.16 -7.01 -4.93
CA LEU A 32 -7.04 -5.66 -5.43
C LEU A 32 -5.87 -4.97 -4.70
N PRO A 33 -4.70 -4.79 -5.33
CA PRO A 33 -3.60 -4.07 -4.72
C PRO A 33 -3.90 -2.57 -4.77
N ILE A 34 -3.93 -1.94 -3.60
CA ILE A 34 -3.98 -0.49 -3.46
C ILE A 34 -2.64 -0.10 -2.86
N GLY A 35 -1.80 0.59 -3.65
CA GLY A 35 -0.44 0.97 -3.29
C GLY A 35 -0.38 2.13 -2.28
N LEU A 36 -1.03 1.97 -1.14
CA LEU A 36 -1.09 2.94 -0.06
C LEU A 36 -0.63 2.26 1.24
N GLY A 37 0.30 2.91 1.95
CA GLY A 37 0.82 2.44 3.23
C GLY A 37 1.59 3.55 3.95
N GLY A 38 2.18 3.25 5.11
CA GLY A 38 2.86 4.25 5.95
C GLY A 38 3.94 5.06 5.22
N GLY A 39 4.73 4.39 4.37
CA GLY A 39 5.78 5.05 3.58
C GLY A 39 5.32 5.73 2.28
N SER A 40 4.02 5.74 1.97
CA SER A 40 3.51 6.44 0.80
C SER A 40 3.80 7.94 0.91
N LEU A 41 4.38 8.52 -0.14
CA LEU A 41 4.72 9.93 -0.19
C LEU A 41 3.44 10.78 -0.19
N VAL A 42 3.46 11.84 0.60
CA VAL A 42 2.44 12.89 0.57
C VAL A 42 2.97 14.04 -0.29
N THR A 43 2.27 14.38 -1.36
CA THR A 43 2.66 15.43 -2.30
C THR A 43 1.50 16.39 -2.54
N GLU A 44 1.72 17.41 -3.40
CA GLU A 44 0.70 18.42 -3.74
C GLU A 44 0.10 19.10 -2.49
N ASN A 45 0.94 19.42 -1.51
CA ASN A 45 0.56 20.02 -0.23
C ASN A 45 -0.50 19.22 0.54
N GLY A 46 -0.45 17.90 0.46
CA GLY A 46 -1.39 17.01 1.15
C GLY A 46 -2.53 16.48 0.29
N ASN A 47 -2.69 16.98 -0.93
CA ASN A 47 -3.80 16.56 -1.82
C ASN A 47 -3.54 15.24 -2.54
N ARG A 48 -2.32 14.70 -2.48
CA ARG A 48 -1.95 13.46 -3.15
C ARG A 48 -1.15 12.54 -2.24
N LEU A 49 -1.51 11.25 -2.27
CA LEU A 49 -0.83 10.19 -1.54
C LEU A 49 -0.43 9.07 -2.50
N GLY A 50 0.87 8.74 -2.56
CA GLY A 50 1.40 7.70 -3.45
C GLY A 50 1.27 8.02 -4.96
N PRO A 51 1.52 7.04 -5.85
CA PRO A 51 1.90 5.65 -5.57
C PRO A 51 3.37 5.48 -5.15
N GLN A 52 4.17 6.54 -5.24
CA GLN A 52 5.56 6.52 -4.79
C GLN A 52 5.63 6.31 -3.27
N SER A 53 6.63 5.55 -2.83
CA SER A 53 6.86 5.23 -1.42
C SER A 53 8.35 5.19 -1.12
N VAL A 54 8.73 5.60 0.09
CA VAL A 54 10.09 5.39 0.62
C VAL A 54 10.33 3.91 0.98
N GLY A 55 9.26 3.12 1.09
CA GLY A 55 9.31 1.69 1.35
C GLY A 55 10.12 1.36 2.60
N HIS A 56 11.08 0.44 2.48
CA HIS A 56 11.96 0.04 3.58
C HIS A 56 12.80 1.18 4.17
N ARG A 57 12.92 2.32 3.48
CA ARG A 57 13.68 3.48 3.97
C ARG A 57 12.85 4.40 4.88
N LEU A 58 11.61 4.06 5.21
CA LEU A 58 10.73 4.88 6.04
C LEU A 58 11.41 5.41 7.31
N VAL A 59 12.08 4.53 8.06
CA VAL A 59 12.74 4.89 9.33
C VAL A 59 13.97 5.79 9.13
N LYS A 60 14.45 5.94 7.90
CA LYS A 60 15.56 6.85 7.57
C LYS A 60 15.09 8.16 6.93
N GLU A 61 14.06 8.09 6.08
CA GLU A 61 13.65 9.18 5.20
C GLU A 61 12.39 9.91 5.70
N GLY A 62 11.54 9.28 6.52
CA GLY A 62 10.32 9.88 7.06
C GLY A 62 10.60 10.98 8.08
N LEU A 63 9.75 12.00 8.12
CA LEU A 63 9.97 13.18 8.98
C LEU A 63 9.96 12.85 10.47
N VAL A 64 9.04 12.00 10.91
CA VAL A 64 8.92 11.57 12.31
C VAL A 64 10.16 10.83 12.80
N PHE A 65 10.93 10.23 11.87
CA PHE A 65 12.18 9.54 12.15
C PHE A 65 13.42 10.42 11.94
N GLY A 66 13.26 11.71 11.68
CA GLY A 66 14.35 12.66 11.47
C GLY A 66 14.86 12.75 10.02
N GLY A 67 14.15 12.15 9.07
CA GLY A 67 14.39 12.30 7.64
C GLY A 67 13.82 13.61 7.07
N SER A 68 13.72 13.67 5.74
CA SER A 68 13.31 14.89 5.00
C SER A 68 12.09 14.69 4.08
N THR A 69 11.53 13.48 4.02
CA THR A 69 10.42 13.13 3.13
C THR A 69 9.13 13.02 3.94
N LEU A 70 8.10 13.77 3.53
CA LEU A 70 6.76 13.66 4.13
C LEU A 70 6.05 12.39 3.66
N THR A 71 5.60 11.57 4.61
CA THR A 71 4.96 10.27 4.41
C THR A 71 3.62 10.17 5.14
N ALA A 72 2.83 9.13 4.81
CA ALA A 72 1.54 8.88 5.47
C ALA A 72 1.69 8.66 6.98
N THR A 73 2.77 7.99 7.40
CA THR A 73 3.08 7.79 8.83
C THR A 73 3.27 9.11 9.56
N ASP A 74 3.94 10.09 8.94
CA ASP A 74 4.16 11.40 9.57
C ASP A 74 2.82 12.11 9.86
N ILE A 75 1.86 12.02 8.94
CA ILE A 75 0.50 12.55 9.13
C ILE A 75 -0.25 11.80 10.23
N ALA A 76 -0.13 10.47 10.26
CA ALA A 76 -0.79 9.65 11.28
C ALA A 76 -0.27 9.98 12.70
N VAL A 77 1.04 10.18 12.86
CA VAL A 77 1.65 10.58 14.14
C VAL A 77 1.27 12.02 14.50
N ALA A 78 1.32 12.97 13.56
CA ALA A 78 0.93 14.35 13.81
C ALA A 78 -0.55 14.49 14.25
N ASN A 79 -1.42 13.60 13.77
CA ASN A 79 -2.83 13.53 14.17
C ASN A 79 -3.08 12.63 15.41
N GLY A 80 -2.03 12.15 16.10
CA GLY A 80 -2.14 11.31 17.29
C GLY A 80 -2.78 9.93 17.03
N SER A 81 -2.81 9.47 15.79
CA SER A 81 -3.36 8.17 15.39
C SER A 81 -2.34 7.04 15.44
N ALA A 82 -1.05 7.38 15.63
CA ALA A 82 0.08 6.47 15.79
C ALA A 82 1.14 7.13 16.70
N ASP A 83 2.03 6.31 17.27
CA ASP A 83 3.19 6.70 18.10
C ASP A 83 4.48 6.12 17.47
#